data_AF-V7D647-F1
#
_entry.id   AF-V7D647-F1
#
_cell.length_a   1.000
_cell.length_b   1.000
_cell.length_c   1.000
_cell.angle_alpha   90.00
_cell.angle_beta   90.00
_cell.angle_gamma   90.00
#
_symmetry.space_group_name_H-M   'P 1'
#
loop_
_entity.id
_entity.type
_entity.pdbx_description
1 polymer ?
#
loop_
_entity_poly.entity_id
_entity_poly.type
_entity_poly.pdbx_seq_one_letter_code
_entity_poly.pdbx_strand_id
1 'polypeptide(L)'
;MSEEKLQSSKVRRGLSIGLHLVIPFWAMRQTYRLAKNEVSRSKEHLEVIRQLSAEAKETLRDRREKADSEQLSFSEAMKNRKPGAMSIPELYRYFLSRKRACQLAALVLGLFAVLGILLGVHFDSSKGVVQGLLSIATAMPLLFAMALSAQLRLWQLKTQRLSKEEKGGLKDFIRENRNWFRQLLDPEYGHGKGGRP
;
A
#
# COMPACT_ATOMS: atom_id res chain seq x y z
N MET A 1 -70.62 -20.95 -30.10
CA MET A 1 -69.28 -20.48 -30.55
C MET A 1 -68.44 -19.82 -29.44
N SER A 2 -68.69 -20.12 -28.15
CA SER A 2 -68.05 -19.42 -27.02
C SER A 2 -67.13 -20.28 -26.15
N GLU A 3 -67.11 -21.60 -26.31
CA GLU A 3 -66.31 -22.49 -25.43
C GLU A 3 -64.87 -22.74 -25.91
N GLU A 4 -64.61 -22.80 -27.22
CA GLU A 4 -63.26 -23.02 -27.78
C GLU A 4 -62.27 -21.89 -27.46
N LYS A 5 -62.75 -20.63 -27.43
CA LYS A 5 -61.90 -19.48 -27.11
C LYS A 5 -61.42 -19.49 -25.65
N LEU A 6 -62.21 -20.08 -24.74
CA LEU A 6 -61.86 -20.15 -23.32
C LEU A 6 -60.80 -21.21 -23.04
N GLN A 7 -60.83 -22.34 -23.77
CA GLN A 7 -59.83 -23.41 -23.63
C GLN A 7 -58.46 -22.98 -24.17
N SER A 8 -58.40 -22.30 -25.32
CA SER A 8 -57.13 -21.81 -25.91
C SER A 8 -56.42 -20.79 -24.99
N SER A 9 -57.18 -19.95 -24.28
CA SER A 9 -56.65 -18.98 -23.30
C SER A 9 -56.05 -19.66 -22.06
N LYS A 10 -56.72 -20.71 -21.53
CA LYS A 10 -56.23 -21.46 -20.36
C LYS A 10 -54.98 -22.27 -20.67
N VAL A 11 -54.91 -22.90 -21.85
CA VAL A 11 -53.73 -23.64 -22.31
C VAL A 11 -52.52 -22.71 -22.51
N ARG A 12 -52.73 -21.53 -23.12
CA ARG A 12 -51.65 -20.53 -23.29
C ARG A 12 -51.17 -19.95 -21.94
N ARG A 13 -52.07 -19.74 -20.98
CA ARG A 13 -51.71 -19.33 -19.61
C ARG A 13 -50.93 -20.41 -18.87
N GLY A 14 -51.34 -21.68 -18.96
CA GLY A 14 -50.61 -22.81 -18.37
C GLY A 14 -49.19 -22.98 -18.94
N LEU A 15 -49.04 -22.81 -20.26
CA LEU A 15 -47.75 -22.86 -20.94
C LEU A 15 -46.82 -21.71 -20.51
N SER A 16 -47.37 -20.49 -20.35
CA SER A 16 -46.60 -19.32 -19.88
C SER A 16 -46.14 -19.44 -18.41
N ILE A 17 -46.92 -20.11 -17.56
CA ILE A 17 -46.57 -20.32 -16.14
C ILE A 17 -45.50 -21.41 -16.02
N GLY A 18 -45.60 -22.48 -16.81
CA GLY A 18 -44.57 -23.51 -16.90
C GLY A 18 -43.22 -22.95 -17.39
N LEU A 19 -43.23 -22.06 -18.38
CA LEU A 19 -42.01 -21.44 -18.90
C LEU A 19 -41.30 -20.58 -17.83
N HIS A 20 -42.04 -19.79 -17.07
CA HIS A 20 -41.47 -18.92 -16.02
C HIS A 20 -40.88 -19.68 -14.83
N LEU A 21 -41.27 -20.93 -14.60
CA LEU A 21 -40.70 -21.79 -13.56
C LEU A 21 -39.38 -22.47 -13.99
N VAL A 22 -39.23 -22.78 -15.28
CA VAL A 22 -38.07 -23.49 -15.80
C VAL A 22 -36.90 -22.55 -16.13
N ILE A 23 -37.18 -21.32 -16.56
CA ILE A 23 -36.17 -20.28 -16.86
C ILE A 23 -35.23 -19.99 -15.67
N PRO A 24 -35.70 -19.74 -14.43
CA PRO A 24 -34.82 -19.43 -13.30
C PRO A 24 -33.96 -20.63 -12.89
N PHE A 25 -34.47 -21.86 -13.03
CA PHE A 25 -33.70 -23.06 -12.71
C PHE A 25 -32.54 -23.30 -13.70
N TRP A 26 -32.77 -23.02 -14.99
CA TRP A 26 -31.73 -23.14 -16.00
C TRP A 26 -30.65 -22.06 -15.83
N ALA A 27 -31.05 -20.82 -15.52
CA ALA A 27 -30.13 -19.73 -15.18
C ALA A 27 -29.31 -20.04 -13.92
N MET A 28 -29.92 -20.65 -12.90
CA MET A 28 -29.23 -21.05 -11.67
C MET A 28 -28.21 -22.18 -11.92
N ARG A 29 -28.51 -23.13 -12.81
CA ARG A 29 -27.55 -24.16 -13.23
C ARG A 29 -26.37 -23.57 -14.03
N GLN A 30 -26.64 -22.56 -14.85
CA GLN A 30 -25.61 -21.87 -15.63
C GLN A 30 -24.68 -21.05 -14.73
N THR A 31 -25.22 -20.32 -13.76
CA THR A 31 -24.41 -19.58 -12.76
C THR A 31 -23.58 -20.52 -11.89
N TYR A 32 -24.12 -21.67 -11.48
CA TYR A 32 -23.33 -22.69 -10.76
C TYR A 32 -22.16 -23.25 -11.59
N ARG A 33 -22.37 -23.52 -12.89
CA ARG A 33 -21.28 -23.94 -13.79
C ARG A 33 -20.22 -22.87 -13.97
N LEU A 34 -20.61 -21.61 -14.11
CA LEU A 34 -19.68 -20.48 -14.23
C LEU A 34 -18.88 -20.29 -12.94
N ALA A 35 -19.53 -20.31 -11.78
CA ALA A 35 -18.87 -20.23 -10.48
C ALA A 35 -17.88 -21.39 -10.28
N LYS A 36 -18.22 -22.62 -10.67
CA LYS A 36 -17.29 -23.76 -10.59
C LYS A 36 -16.06 -23.56 -11.48
N ASN A 37 -16.25 -23.03 -12.69
CA ASN A 37 -15.17 -22.74 -13.63
C ASN A 37 -14.27 -21.57 -13.17
N GLU A 38 -14.85 -20.56 -12.51
CA GLU A 38 -14.10 -19.45 -11.90
C GLU A 38 -13.31 -19.91 -10.66
N VAL A 39 -13.87 -20.81 -9.85
CA VAL A 39 -13.18 -21.41 -8.70
C VAL A 39 -12.00 -22.27 -9.15
N SER A 40 -12.13 -23.08 -10.21
CA SER A 40 -10.99 -23.82 -10.76
C SER A 40 -9.92 -22.89 -11.31
N ARG A 41 -10.31 -21.84 -12.04
CA ARG A 41 -9.39 -20.84 -12.56
C ARG A 41 -8.71 -20.04 -11.44
N SER A 42 -9.42 -19.76 -10.35
CA SER A 42 -8.88 -19.09 -9.16
C SER A 42 -7.81 -19.93 -8.46
N LYS A 43 -7.92 -21.27 -8.47
CA LYS A 43 -6.87 -22.16 -7.93
C LYS A 43 -5.57 -22.06 -8.74
N GLU A 44 -5.66 -22.03 -10.06
CA GLU A 44 -4.49 -21.83 -10.94
C GLU A 44 -3.82 -20.46 -10.68
N HIS A 45 -4.62 -19.40 -10.51
CA HIS A 45 -4.09 -18.08 -10.14
C HIS A 45 -3.46 -18.06 -8.74
N LEU A 46 -3.95 -18.88 -7.80
CA LEU A 46 -3.42 -18.96 -6.45
C LEU A 46 -2.03 -19.61 -6.42
N GLU A 47 -1.80 -20.62 -7.26
CA GLU A 47 -0.47 -21.22 -7.45
C GLU A 47 0.52 -20.22 -8.05
N VAL A 48 0.11 -19.46 -9.06
CA VAL A 48 0.92 -18.38 -9.65
C VAL A 48 1.26 -17.31 -8.60
N ILE A 49 0.28 -16.85 -7.82
CA ILE A 49 0.51 -15.88 -6.74
C ILE A 49 1.48 -16.44 -5.70
N ARG A 50 1.39 -17.73 -5.38
CA ARG A 50 2.29 -18.39 -4.43
C ARG A 50 3.72 -18.47 -4.97
N GLN A 51 3.89 -18.79 -6.26
CA GLN A 51 5.20 -18.80 -6.93
C GLN A 51 5.81 -17.39 -6.96
N LEU A 52 5.04 -16.38 -7.39
CA LEU A 52 5.48 -14.98 -7.38
C LEU A 52 5.87 -14.51 -5.98
N SER A 53 5.10 -14.90 -4.96
CA SER A 53 5.45 -14.59 -3.57
C SER A 53 6.72 -15.31 -3.10
N ALA A 54 6.96 -16.55 -3.55
CA ALA A 54 8.18 -17.29 -3.21
C ALA A 54 9.41 -16.70 -3.89
N GLU A 55 9.31 -16.34 -5.17
CA GLU A 55 10.37 -15.65 -5.93
C GLU A 55 10.67 -14.26 -5.33
N ALA A 56 9.64 -13.49 -4.97
CA ALA A 56 9.81 -12.23 -4.26
C ALA A 56 10.52 -12.43 -2.91
N LYS A 57 10.25 -13.53 -2.20
CA LYS A 57 10.93 -13.83 -0.93
C LYS A 57 12.39 -14.22 -1.13
N GLU A 58 12.70 -15.05 -2.11
CA GLU A 58 14.09 -15.46 -2.42
C GLU A 58 14.92 -14.27 -2.90
N THR A 59 14.40 -13.46 -3.83
CA THR A 59 15.10 -12.24 -4.30
C THR A 59 15.38 -11.24 -3.18
N LEU A 60 14.46 -11.12 -2.21
CA LEU A 60 14.69 -10.32 -1.00
C LEU A 60 15.73 -10.95 -0.07
N ARG A 61 15.80 -12.29 0.03
CA ARG A 61 16.81 -13.01 0.82
C ARG A 61 18.20 -12.83 0.21
N ASP A 62 18.35 -13.01 -1.10
CA ASP A 62 19.62 -12.82 -1.81
C ASP A 62 20.11 -11.37 -1.70
N ARG A 63 19.21 -10.38 -1.85
CA ARG A 63 19.57 -8.98 -1.61
C ARG A 63 20.03 -8.73 -0.18
N ARG A 64 19.40 -9.39 0.79
CA ARG A 64 19.76 -9.25 2.21
C ARG A 64 21.10 -9.90 2.51
N GLU A 65 21.38 -11.09 1.98
CA GLU A 65 22.66 -11.78 2.14
C GLU A 65 23.78 -10.97 1.49
N LYS A 66 23.55 -10.44 0.29
CA LYS A 66 24.51 -9.53 -0.37
C LYS A 66 24.74 -8.25 0.44
N ALA A 67 23.67 -7.63 0.94
CA ALA A 67 23.78 -6.45 1.80
C ALA A 67 24.47 -6.73 3.14
N ASP A 68 24.36 -7.96 3.68
CA ASP A 68 25.04 -8.38 4.90
C ASP A 68 26.53 -8.67 4.63
N SER A 69 26.90 -9.17 3.45
CA SER A 69 28.30 -9.35 3.04
C SER A 69 29.04 -8.03 2.72
N GLU A 70 28.30 -6.97 2.40
CA GLU A 70 28.82 -5.64 2.02
C GLU A 70 28.55 -4.58 3.11
N GLN A 71 28.46 -5.00 4.37
CA GLN A 71 28.27 -4.11 5.52
C GLN A 71 29.54 -3.29 5.79
N LEU A 72 29.73 -2.22 5.02
CA LEU A 72 30.78 -1.22 5.26
C LEU A 72 30.45 -0.43 6.53
N SER A 73 31.45 -0.20 7.39
CA SER A 73 31.33 0.73 8.52
C SER A 73 30.99 2.15 8.03
N PHE A 74 30.40 3.01 8.88
CA PHE A 74 30.09 4.39 8.45
C PHE A 74 31.33 5.12 7.92
N SER A 75 32.49 4.91 8.56
CA SER A 75 33.76 5.51 8.14
C SER A 75 34.22 5.04 6.76
N GLU A 76 33.96 3.78 6.44
CA GLU A 76 34.39 3.11 5.21
C GLU A 76 33.42 3.41 4.07
N ALA A 77 32.12 3.49 4.36
CA ALA A 77 31.09 3.98 3.44
C ALA A 77 31.30 5.45 3.06
N MET A 78 31.85 6.27 3.97
CA MET A 78 32.24 7.65 3.68
C MET A 78 33.51 7.74 2.82
N LYS A 79 34.49 6.84 3.03
CA LYS A 79 35.74 6.77 2.25
C LYS A 79 35.53 6.22 0.83
N ASN A 80 34.65 5.23 0.66
CA ASN A 80 34.32 4.61 -0.63
C ASN A 80 33.28 5.39 -1.45
N ARG A 81 33.02 6.67 -1.12
CA ARG A 81 32.06 7.48 -1.87
C ARG A 81 32.56 7.76 -3.29
N LYS A 82 31.64 7.73 -4.26
CA LYS A 82 31.90 8.17 -5.63
C LYS A 82 32.47 9.59 -5.64
N PRO A 83 33.49 9.88 -6.46
CA PRO A 83 34.04 11.24 -6.59
C PRO A 83 32.93 12.18 -7.08
N GLY A 84 32.54 13.14 -6.24
CA GLY A 84 31.38 14.03 -6.47
C GLY A 84 30.14 13.74 -5.62
N ALA A 85 30.19 12.80 -4.68
CA ALA A 85 29.10 12.58 -3.73
C ALA A 85 28.92 13.80 -2.78
N MET A 86 27.67 14.17 -2.51
CA MET A 86 27.32 15.29 -1.61
C MET A 86 28.01 15.20 -0.25
N SER A 87 28.40 16.36 0.28
CA SER A 87 28.95 16.46 1.62
C SER A 87 27.93 16.02 2.69
N ILE A 88 28.40 15.60 3.88
CA ILE A 88 27.53 15.24 5.01
C ILE A 88 26.44 16.31 5.30
N PRO A 89 26.76 17.62 5.38
CA PRO A 89 25.73 18.64 5.64
C PRO A 89 24.72 18.81 4.49
N GLU A 90 25.12 18.61 3.23
CA GLU A 90 24.20 18.64 2.09
C GLU A 90 23.27 17.43 2.10
N LEU A 91 23.80 16.25 2.43
CA LEU A 91 23.03 15.03 2.54
C LEU A 91 21.99 15.13 3.68
N TYR A 92 22.36 15.75 4.79
CA TYR A 92 21.44 16.05 5.89
C TYR A 92 20.29 16.96 5.45
N ARG A 93 20.60 18.06 4.73
CA ARG A 93 19.58 18.97 4.17
C ARG A 93 18.67 18.28 3.17
N TYR A 94 19.23 17.41 2.33
CA TYR A 94 18.46 16.61 1.37
C TYR A 94 17.48 15.67 2.06
N PHE A 95 17.90 14.95 3.10
CA PHE A 95 16.99 14.07 3.83
C PHE A 95 15.94 14.84 4.64
N LEU A 96 16.28 16.01 5.18
CA LEU A 96 15.31 16.91 5.79
C LEU A 96 14.26 17.42 4.80
N SER A 97 14.69 17.90 3.62
CA SER A 97 13.74 18.38 2.60
C SER A 97 12.84 17.24 2.11
N ARG A 98 13.39 16.04 1.96
CA ARG A 98 12.62 14.84 1.60
C ARG A 98 11.61 14.43 2.67
N LYS A 99 11.99 14.47 3.96
CA LYS A 99 11.06 14.23 5.09
C LYS A 99 9.90 15.22 5.05
N ARG A 100 10.18 16.51 4.88
CA ARG A 100 9.16 17.56 4.78
C ARG A 100 8.26 17.39 3.57
N ALA A 101 8.82 17.04 2.41
CA ALA A 101 8.04 16.76 1.20
C ALA A 101 7.07 15.58 1.41
N CYS A 102 7.54 14.50 2.06
CA CYS A 102 6.67 13.36 2.41
C CYS A 102 5.57 13.74 3.42
N GLN A 103 5.88 14.55 4.44
CA GLN A 103 4.89 15.04 5.40
C GLN A 103 3.84 15.95 4.73
N LEU A 104 4.26 16.85 3.85
CA LEU A 104 3.36 17.70 3.08
C LEU A 104 2.47 16.88 2.14
N ALA A 105 3.05 15.91 1.41
CA ALA A 105 2.29 15.01 0.56
C ALA A 105 1.28 14.19 1.36
N ALA A 106 1.66 13.70 2.54
CA ALA A 106 0.79 13.00 3.47
C ALA A 106 -0.37 13.87 3.94
N LEU A 107 -0.10 15.14 4.30
CA LEU A 107 -1.13 16.11 4.70
C LEU A 107 -2.11 16.40 3.56
N VAL A 108 -1.59 16.68 2.37
CA VAL A 108 -2.40 17.01 1.18
C VAL A 108 -3.28 15.82 0.78
N LEU A 109 -2.71 14.62 0.69
CA LEU A 109 -3.48 13.42 0.35
C LEU A 109 -4.46 13.02 1.45
N GLY A 110 -4.08 13.18 2.71
CA GLY A 110 -4.99 13.00 3.84
C GLY A 110 -6.19 13.95 3.78
N LEU A 111 -5.94 15.23 3.50
CA LEU A 111 -7.00 16.24 3.31
C LEU A 111 -7.93 15.87 2.15
N PHE A 112 -7.38 15.50 0.98
CA PHE A 112 -8.19 15.08 -0.15
C PHE A 112 -9.04 13.85 0.15
N ALA A 113 -8.49 12.89 0.88
CA ALA A 113 -9.24 11.69 1.24
C ALA A 113 -10.35 11.98 2.26
N VAL A 114 -10.08 12.81 3.27
CA VAL A 114 -11.10 13.26 4.24
C VAL A 114 -12.20 14.05 3.54
N LEU A 115 -11.85 14.96 2.63
CA LEU A 115 -12.81 15.69 1.81
C LEU A 115 -13.64 14.73 0.93
N GLY A 116 -13.00 13.74 0.31
CA GLY A 116 -13.69 12.72 -0.48
C GLY A 116 -14.68 11.89 0.34
N ILE A 117 -14.34 11.56 1.59
CA ILE A 117 -15.23 10.88 2.53
C ILE A 117 -16.39 11.81 2.93
N LEU A 118 -16.11 13.06 3.32
CA LEU A 118 -17.14 14.04 3.71
C LEU A 118 -18.14 14.29 2.59
N LEU A 119 -17.65 14.52 1.37
CA LEU A 119 -18.48 14.70 0.18
C LEU A 119 -19.24 13.41 -0.16
N GLY A 120 -18.60 12.24 -0.04
CA GLY A 120 -19.24 10.95 -0.26
C GLY A 120 -20.39 10.69 0.71
N VAL A 121 -20.23 11.04 1.98
CA VAL A 121 -21.30 10.96 2.99
C VAL A 121 -22.40 11.98 2.72
N HIS A 122 -22.03 13.22 2.36
CA HIS A 122 -23.00 14.28 2.11
C HIS A 122 -23.89 14.02 0.88
N PHE A 123 -23.32 13.43 -0.18
CA PHE A 123 -24.03 13.08 -1.42
C PHE A 123 -24.55 11.64 -1.44
N ASP A 124 -24.54 10.93 -0.31
CA ASP A 124 -24.96 9.53 -0.15
C ASP A 124 -24.35 8.57 -1.19
N SER A 125 -23.11 8.89 -1.60
CA SER A 125 -22.37 8.18 -2.62
C SER A 125 -21.35 7.26 -1.97
N SER A 126 -21.74 5.99 -1.83
CA SER A 126 -20.86 4.91 -1.32
C SER A 126 -19.54 4.82 -2.08
N LYS A 127 -19.52 5.17 -3.37
CA LYS A 127 -18.31 5.18 -4.21
C LYS A 127 -17.28 6.21 -3.73
N GLY A 128 -17.72 7.40 -3.32
CA GLY A 128 -16.82 8.47 -2.83
C GLY A 128 -16.17 8.10 -1.50
N VAL A 129 -16.94 7.48 -0.60
CA VAL A 129 -16.45 7.00 0.69
C VAL A 129 -15.43 5.87 0.50
N VAL A 130 -15.75 4.87 -0.33
CA VAL A 130 -14.84 3.74 -0.61
C VAL A 130 -13.56 4.21 -1.29
N GLN A 131 -13.65 5.13 -2.26
CA GLN A 131 -12.48 5.70 -2.93
C GLN A 131 -11.59 6.48 -1.97
N GLY A 132 -12.17 7.29 -1.08
CA GLY A 132 -11.42 8.01 -0.05
C GLY A 132 -10.72 7.05 0.92
N LEU A 133 -11.42 6.02 1.38
CA LEU A 133 -10.86 5.01 2.28
C LEU A 133 -9.72 4.23 1.63
N LEU A 134 -9.89 3.84 0.36
CA LEU A 134 -8.89 3.10 -0.40
C LEU A 134 -7.65 3.96 -0.69
N SER A 135 -7.84 5.26 -0.93
CA SER A 135 -6.76 6.22 -1.10
C SER A 135 -5.92 6.36 0.18
N ILE A 136 -6.57 6.46 1.35
CA ILE A 136 -5.85 6.46 2.64
C ILE A 136 -5.11 5.13 2.83
N ALA A 137 -5.79 4.01 2.64
CA ALA A 137 -5.23 2.68 2.87
C ALA A 137 -4.00 2.39 2.01
N THR A 138 -3.92 2.95 0.81
CA THR A 138 -2.79 2.76 -0.10
C THR A 138 -1.69 3.81 0.07
N ALA A 139 -2.05 5.09 0.19
CA ALA A 139 -1.07 6.18 0.21
C ALA A 139 -0.41 6.39 1.58
N MET A 140 -1.16 6.26 2.69
CA MET A 140 -0.61 6.52 4.04
C MET A 140 0.54 5.57 4.41
N PRO A 141 0.44 4.24 4.22
CA PRO A 141 1.52 3.33 4.59
C PRO A 141 2.80 3.59 3.79
N LEU A 142 2.67 3.92 2.51
CA LEU A 142 3.81 4.21 1.64
C LEU A 142 4.52 5.50 2.07
N LEU A 143 3.77 6.57 2.30
CA LEU A 143 4.32 7.86 2.74
C LEU A 143 4.93 7.76 4.14
N PHE A 144 4.29 6.99 5.02
CA PHE A 144 4.81 6.69 6.35
C PHE A 144 6.15 5.94 6.28
N ALA A 145 6.24 4.88 5.47
CA ALA A 145 7.48 4.14 5.29
C ALA A 145 8.60 5.02 4.72
N MET A 146 8.27 5.89 3.76
CA MET A 146 9.22 6.84 3.17
C MET A 146 9.71 7.86 4.20
N ALA A 147 8.81 8.44 5.00
CA ALA A 147 9.16 9.37 6.06
C ALA A 147 10.02 8.70 7.15
N LEU A 148 9.68 7.47 7.55
CA LEU A 148 10.45 6.69 8.52
C LEU A 148 11.85 6.37 8.00
N SER A 149 11.97 6.04 6.71
CA SER A 149 13.26 5.79 6.06
C SER A 149 14.16 7.04 6.06
N ALA A 150 13.57 8.23 5.85
CA ALA A 150 14.29 9.50 5.90
C ALA A 150 14.73 9.84 7.34
N GLN A 151 13.85 9.64 8.33
CA GLN A 151 14.18 9.85 9.75
C GLN A 151 15.28 8.89 10.22
N LEU A 152 15.24 7.62 9.80
CA LEU A 152 16.28 6.66 10.11
C LEU A 152 17.64 7.11 9.54
N ARG A 153 17.68 7.57 8.28
CA ARG A 153 18.91 8.09 7.67
C ARG A 153 19.43 9.36 8.34
N LEU A 154 18.55 10.26 8.76
CA LEU A 154 18.94 11.44 9.54
C LEU A 154 19.57 11.05 10.88
N TRP A 155 18.98 10.07 11.57
CA TRP A 155 19.52 9.53 12.81
C TRP A 155 20.89 8.87 12.59
N GLN A 156 21.02 7.99 11.59
CA GLN A 156 22.28 7.34 11.21
C GLN A 156 23.39 8.36 10.90
N LEU A 157 23.04 9.46 10.21
CA LEU A 157 23.97 10.57 9.93
C LEU A 157 24.37 11.34 11.19
N LYS A 158 23.44 11.55 12.12
CA LYS A 158 23.70 12.25 13.40
C LYS A 158 24.55 11.41 14.35
N THR A 159 24.31 10.11 14.40
CA THR A 159 25.06 9.19 15.28
C THR A 159 26.30 8.61 14.62
N GLN A 160 26.51 8.86 13.32
CA GLN A 160 27.59 8.28 12.51
C GLN A 160 27.64 6.75 12.58
N ARG A 161 26.47 6.11 12.57
CA ARG A 161 26.31 4.65 12.70
C ARG A 161 25.51 4.15 11.50
N LEU A 162 26.08 3.24 10.72
CA LEU A 162 25.46 2.69 9.51
C LEU A 162 25.34 1.17 9.56
N SER A 163 26.33 0.48 10.11
CA SER A 163 26.38 -0.99 10.12
C SER A 163 25.51 -1.59 11.25
N LYS A 164 25.12 -2.88 11.12
CA LYS A 164 24.46 -3.62 12.20
C LYS A 164 25.37 -3.76 13.42
N GLU A 165 26.68 -3.85 13.19
CA GLU A 165 27.69 -3.87 14.25
C GLU A 165 27.74 -2.55 15.03
N GLU A 166 27.50 -1.44 14.33
CA GLU A 166 27.41 -0.09 14.92
C GLU A 166 26.03 0.21 15.51
N LYS A 167 25.10 -0.76 15.53
CA LYS A 167 23.70 -0.58 15.96
C LYS A 167 22.95 0.48 15.13
N GLY A 168 23.25 0.60 13.84
CA GLY A 168 22.58 1.54 12.93
C GLY A 168 21.20 1.10 12.46
N GLY A 169 20.64 0.03 13.01
CA GLY A 169 19.41 -0.60 12.52
C GLY A 169 18.11 0.10 12.97
N LEU A 170 17.01 -0.18 12.26
CA LEU A 170 15.67 0.33 12.63
C LEU A 170 15.24 -0.12 14.04
N LYS A 171 15.61 -1.35 14.45
CA LYS A 171 15.33 -1.85 15.80
C LYS A 171 16.04 -1.04 16.88
N ASP A 172 17.28 -0.63 16.62
CA ASP A 172 18.07 0.19 17.54
C ASP A 172 17.53 1.62 17.58
N PHE A 173 17.14 2.18 16.44
CA PHE A 173 16.44 3.48 16.37
C PHE A 173 15.17 3.50 17.23
N ILE A 174 14.29 2.50 17.11
CA ILE A 174 13.05 2.45 17.88
C ILE A 174 13.32 2.23 19.38
N ARG A 175 14.33 1.41 19.73
CA ARG A 175 14.70 1.13 21.12
C ARG A 175 15.32 2.36 21.80
N GLU A 176 16.21 3.07 21.12
CA GLU A 176 16.95 4.19 21.69
C GLU A 176 16.13 5.48 21.66
N ASN A 177 15.22 5.62 20.70
CA ASN A 177 14.48 6.85 20.49
C ASN A 177 13.01 6.70 20.87
N ARG A 178 12.71 6.72 22.17
CA ARG A 178 11.35 6.49 22.71
C ARG A 178 10.28 7.46 22.18
N ASN A 179 10.70 8.64 21.71
CA ASN A 179 9.86 9.68 21.11
C ASN A 179 9.93 9.69 19.57
N TRP A 180 10.36 8.60 18.93
CA TRP A 180 10.56 8.51 17.48
C TRP A 180 9.32 8.93 16.68
N PHE A 181 8.12 8.62 17.15
CA PHE A 181 6.87 8.97 16.47
C PHE A 181 6.62 10.49 16.46
N ARG A 182 6.92 11.15 17.59
CA ARG A 182 6.85 12.62 17.67
C ARG A 182 7.91 13.27 16.78
N GLN A 183 9.13 12.74 16.78
CA GLN A 183 10.19 13.24 15.89
C GLN A 183 9.89 12.99 14.42
N LEU A 184 9.20 11.91 14.08
CA LEU A 184 8.75 11.63 12.72
C LEU A 184 7.72 12.65 12.23
N LEU A 185 6.84 13.10 13.14
CA LEU A 185 5.82 14.12 12.87
C LEU A 185 6.37 15.55 13.00
N ASP A 186 7.46 15.74 13.75
CA ASP A 186 8.10 17.04 13.89
C ASP A 186 8.79 17.43 12.57
N PRO A 187 8.36 18.50 11.91
CA PRO A 187 8.99 19.00 10.68
C PRO A 187 10.41 19.59 10.90
N GLU A 188 10.91 19.62 12.15
CA GLU A 188 12.20 20.20 12.55
C GLU A 188 12.41 21.58 11.87
N TYR A 189 11.53 22.53 12.17
CA TYR A 189 11.71 23.93 11.76
C TYR A 189 12.79 24.57 12.63
N GLY A 190 14.05 24.57 12.17
CA GLY A 190 15.11 25.27 12.90
C GLY A 190 16.54 25.17 12.37
N HIS A 191 16.97 24.04 11.79
CA HIS A 191 18.37 23.88 11.37
C HIS A 191 18.74 24.55 10.02
N GLY A 192 17.93 25.51 9.56
CA GLY A 192 18.05 26.13 8.24
C GLY A 192 19.15 27.18 8.09
N LYS A 193 19.73 27.72 9.17
CA LYS A 193 20.81 28.72 9.09
C LYS A 193 21.83 28.49 10.20
N GLY A 194 22.98 27.91 9.86
CA GLY A 194 24.22 28.05 10.63
C GLY A 194 24.43 27.19 11.88
N GLY A 195 23.46 26.42 12.36
CA GLY A 195 23.67 25.54 13.51
C GLY A 195 24.40 24.25 13.13
N ARG A 196 25.72 24.20 13.37
CA ARG A 196 26.43 22.92 13.55
C ARG A 196 25.82 22.16 14.74
N PRO A 197 25.89 20.81 14.75
CA PRO A 197 25.53 20.03 15.95
C PRO A 197 26.38 20.45 17.15
#